data_AF-A0A7S2QGT6-F1
#
_entry.id   AF-A0A7S2QGT6-F1
#
_cell.length_a   1.000
_cell.length_b   1.000
_cell.length_c   1.000
_cell.angle_alpha   90.00
_cell.angle_beta   90.00
_cell.angle_gamma   90.00
#
_symmetry.space_group_name_H-M   'P 1'
#
loop_
_entity.id
_entity.type
_entity.pdbx_description
1 polymer ?
#
loop_
_entity_poly.entity_id
_entity_poly.type
_entity_poly.pdbx_seq_one_letter_code
_entity_poly.pdbx_strand_id
1 'polypeptide(L)'
;NQTDHDMKKAGVARIPEYVRSSEELLVLWDEKYLTRLWCVYELAVAHAASARTTIRIMPLGMSVTLVQCHVFLFATQLTHRLLNAFVPRRVVRFMLSLVMRSCCLALVARASAEMARMLRSLEDEFG
;
A
#
# COMPACT_ATOMS: atom_id res chain seq x y z
N ASN A 1 3.36 25.31 -15.43
CA ASN A 1 3.09 24.65 -16.72
C ASN A 1 4.27 24.91 -17.64
N GLN A 2 5.09 23.90 -17.93
CA GLN A 2 6.24 24.05 -18.84
C GLN A 2 5.69 24.30 -20.26
N THR A 3 6.03 25.42 -20.90
CA THR A 3 5.52 25.84 -22.23
C THR A 3 6.42 25.40 -23.39
N ASP A 4 7.66 25.02 -23.10
CA ASP A 4 8.62 24.54 -24.08
C ASP A 4 8.34 23.06 -24.44
N HIS A 5 7.95 22.83 -25.68
CA HIS A 5 7.64 21.49 -26.21
C HIS A 5 8.88 20.64 -26.44
N ASP A 6 10.03 21.24 -26.75
CA ASP A 6 11.26 20.52 -27.06
C ASP A 6 11.92 20.02 -25.78
N MET A 7 11.89 20.83 -24.71
CA MET A 7 12.30 20.37 -23.37
C MET A 7 11.45 19.20 -22.86
N LYS A 8 10.13 19.20 -23.15
CA LYS A 8 9.27 18.06 -22.78
C LYS A 8 9.63 16.79 -23.54
N LYS A 9 9.86 16.89 -24.86
CA LYS A 9 10.29 15.75 -25.67
C LYS A 9 11.62 15.19 -25.19
N ALA A 10 12.58 16.08 -24.90
CA ALA A 10 13.88 15.67 -24.36
C ALA A 10 13.75 15.00 -22.98
N GLY A 11 12.85 15.48 -22.12
CA GLY A 11 12.55 14.85 -20.83
C GLY A 11 11.98 13.44 -20.98
N VAL A 12 10.98 13.27 -21.86
CA VAL A 12 10.37 11.97 -22.15
C VAL A 12 11.38 10.99 -22.74
N ALA A 13 12.25 11.45 -23.64
CA ALA A 13 13.26 10.62 -24.29
C ALA A 13 14.28 10.03 -23.31
N ARG A 14 14.46 10.62 -22.13
CA ARG A 14 15.40 10.14 -21.09
C ARG A 14 14.80 9.12 -20.13
N ILE A 15 13.47 8.97 -20.08
CA ILE A 15 12.80 8.00 -19.18
C ILE A 15 13.41 6.60 -19.30
N PRO A 16 13.70 6.07 -20.51
CA PRO A 16 14.24 4.72 -20.62
C PRO A 16 15.64 4.55 -20.03
N GLU A 17 16.48 5.59 -20.09
CA GLU A 17 17.81 5.56 -19.49
C GLU A 17 17.70 5.44 -17.97
N TYR A 18 16.81 6.21 -17.35
CA TYR A 18 16.59 6.13 -15.90
C TYR A 18 16.11 4.74 -15.48
N VAL A 19 15.11 4.20 -16.18
CA VAL A 19 14.57 2.86 -15.87
C VAL A 19 15.66 1.79 -16.02
N ARG A 20 16.44 1.81 -17.10
CA ARG A 20 17.55 0.85 -17.33
C ARG A 20 18.71 0.99 -16.35
N SER A 21 18.90 2.17 -15.77
CA SER A 21 19.92 2.42 -14.75
C SER A 21 19.47 2.02 -13.34
N SER A 22 18.19 1.69 -13.16
CA SER A 22 17.61 1.33 -11.86
C SER A 22 17.65 -0.18 -11.66
N GLU A 23 17.97 -0.62 -10.43
CA GLU A 23 17.96 -2.04 -10.04
C GLU A 23 16.54 -2.59 -9.91
N GLU A 24 15.59 -1.77 -9.47
CA GLU A 24 14.19 -2.15 -9.25
C GLU A 24 13.25 -1.03 -9.73
N LEU A 25 12.16 -1.42 -10.40
CA LEU A 25 11.00 -0.58 -10.71
C LEU A 25 9.84 -0.98 -9.78
N LEU A 26 9.53 -0.11 -8.81
CA LEU A 26 8.37 -0.27 -7.92
C LEU A 26 7.10 0.27 -8.58
N VAL A 27 6.20 -0.64 -8.97
CA VAL A 27 4.89 -0.35 -9.55
C VAL A 27 3.85 -0.26 -8.45
N LEU A 28 3.36 0.95 -8.18
CA LEU A 28 2.23 1.18 -7.29
C LEU A 28 0.93 0.85 -8.03
N TRP A 29 0.44 -0.38 -7.85
CA TRP A 29 -0.69 -0.91 -8.60
C TRP A 29 -2.03 -0.37 -8.10
N ASP A 30 -2.84 0.07 -9.05
CA ASP A 30 -4.26 0.42 -8.94
C ASP A 30 -4.90 0.11 -10.31
N GLU A 31 -6.22 -0.03 -10.37
CA GLU A 31 -6.99 -0.30 -11.60
C GLU A 31 -6.68 0.70 -12.72
N LYS A 32 -6.25 1.91 -12.35
CA LYS A 32 -5.91 2.99 -13.29
C LYS A 32 -4.46 2.97 -13.77
N TYR A 33 -3.59 2.13 -13.21
CA TYR A 33 -2.16 2.15 -13.53
C TYR A 33 -1.91 1.91 -15.03
N LEU A 34 -2.52 0.86 -15.60
CA LEU A 34 -2.36 0.53 -17.03
C LEU A 34 -3.15 1.43 -17.98
N THR A 35 -4.04 2.29 -17.47
CA THR A 35 -4.72 3.30 -18.30
C THR A 35 -3.82 4.48 -18.66
N ARG A 36 -2.70 4.64 -17.95
CA ARG A 36 -1.76 5.75 -18.14
C ARG A 36 -0.65 5.31 -19.08
N LEU A 37 -0.59 5.93 -20.25
CA LEU A 37 0.42 5.66 -21.28
C LEU A 37 1.86 5.65 -20.73
N TRP A 38 2.19 6.62 -19.86
CA TRP A 38 3.51 6.73 -19.24
C TRP A 38 3.88 5.51 -18.40
N CYS A 39 2.95 5.03 -17.56
CA CYS A 39 3.17 3.88 -16.69
C CYS A 39 3.38 2.59 -17.49
N VAL A 40 2.62 2.42 -18.59
CA VAL A 40 2.79 1.29 -19.51
C VAL A 40 4.13 1.36 -20.23
N TYR A 41 4.55 2.56 -20.63
CA TYR A 41 5.85 2.78 -21.27
C TYR A 41 7.01 2.43 -20.33
N GLU A 42 6.99 2.90 -19.08
CA GLU A 42 7.99 2.57 -18.06
C GLU A 42 8.07 1.06 -17.80
N LEU A 43 6.91 0.41 -17.69
CA LEU A 43 6.82 -1.03 -17.51
C LEU A 43 7.41 -1.81 -18.71
N ALA A 44 7.10 -1.38 -19.94
CA ALA A 44 7.64 -1.99 -21.15
C ALA A 44 9.17 -1.83 -21.25
N VAL A 45 9.71 -0.67 -20.86
CA VAL A 45 11.16 -0.46 -20.82
C VAL A 45 11.81 -1.35 -19.75
N ALA A 46 11.24 -1.40 -18.55
CA ALA A 46 11.77 -2.26 -17.47
C ALA A 46 11.74 -3.74 -17.88
N HIS A 47 10.66 -4.18 -18.52
CA HIS A 47 10.56 -5.54 -19.04
C HIS A 47 11.61 -5.84 -20.13
N ALA A 48 11.82 -4.91 -21.06
CA ALA A 48 12.89 -5.01 -22.06
C ALA A 48 14.30 -4.99 -21.44
N ALA A 49 14.43 -4.44 -20.23
CA ALA A 49 15.66 -4.40 -19.44
C ALA A 49 15.69 -5.46 -18.32
N SER A 50 14.85 -6.51 -18.39
CA SER A 50 14.64 -7.51 -17.33
C SER A 50 15.90 -8.20 -16.80
N ALA A 51 16.98 -8.23 -17.57
CA ALA A 51 18.28 -8.72 -17.11
C ALA A 51 18.97 -7.82 -16.06
N ARG A 52 18.50 -6.57 -15.88
CA ARG A 52 19.08 -5.56 -14.98
C ARG A 52 18.07 -4.95 -14.02
N THR A 53 16.81 -4.86 -14.41
CA THR A 53 15.77 -4.17 -13.64
C THR A 53 14.69 -5.17 -13.24
N THR A 54 14.50 -5.36 -11.93
CA THR A 54 13.40 -6.16 -11.39
C THR A 54 12.14 -5.31 -11.32
N ILE A 55 10.98 -5.91 -11.61
CA ILE A 55 9.68 -5.22 -11.48
C ILE A 55 9.03 -5.72 -10.20
N ARG A 56 8.73 -4.80 -9.28
CA ARG A 56 8.04 -5.11 -8.04
C ARG A 56 6.68 -4.43 -8.01
N ILE A 57 5.62 -5.20 -7.89
CA ILE A 57 4.25 -4.69 -7.85
C ILE A 57 3.79 -4.56 -6.41
N MET A 58 3.28 -3.38 -6.04
CA MET A 58 2.72 -3.08 -4.73
C MET A 58 1.32 -2.48 -4.87
N PRO A 59 0.25 -3.19 -4.49
CA PRO A 59 -1.10 -2.64 -4.56
C PRO A 59 -1.30 -1.46 -3.60
N LEU A 60 -1.77 -0.33 -4.14
CA LEU A 60 -2.08 0.89 -3.39
C LEU A 60 -3.14 0.68 -2.31
N GLY A 61 -4.07 -0.26 -2.53
CA GLY A 61 -5.08 -0.64 -1.54
C GLY A 61 -4.47 -1.08 -0.19
N MET A 62 -3.30 -1.71 -0.19
CA MET A 62 -2.62 -2.13 1.04
C MET A 62 -2.28 -0.95 1.94
N SER A 63 -1.86 0.18 1.36
CA SER A 63 -1.46 1.36 2.14
C SER A 63 -2.63 1.94 2.92
N VAL A 64 -3.83 1.98 2.32
CA VAL A 64 -5.06 2.45 2.96
C VAL A 64 -5.45 1.54 4.11
N THR A 65 -5.45 0.23 3.88
CA THR A 65 -5.77 -0.77 4.93
C THR A 65 -4.79 -0.69 6.10
N LEU A 66 -3.49 -0.53 5.83
CA LEU A 66 -2.47 -0.39 6.88
C LEU A 66 -2.68 0.87 7.71
N VAL A 67 -2.94 2.01 7.08
CA VAL A 67 -3.23 3.27 7.78
C VAL A 67 -4.50 3.13 8.63
N GLN A 68 -5.56 2.53 8.09
CA GLN A 68 -6.80 2.27 8.83
C GLN A 68 -6.54 1.38 10.06
N CYS A 69 -5.80 0.28 9.92
CA CYS A 69 -5.41 -0.57 11.04
C CYS A 69 -4.60 0.20 12.09
N HIS A 70 -3.66 1.04 11.66
CA HIS A 70 -2.81 1.82 12.56
C HIS A 70 -3.61 2.83 13.37
N VAL A 71 -4.51 3.59 12.73
CA VAL A 71 -5.41 4.53 13.39
C VAL A 71 -6.31 3.82 14.39
N PHE A 72 -6.87 2.67 14.00
CA PHE A 72 -7.76 1.89 14.87
C PHE A 72 -7.03 1.34 16.11
N LEU A 73 -5.84 0.79 15.93
CA LEU A 73 -5.00 0.31 17.03
C LEU A 73 -4.66 1.44 17.99
N PHE A 74 -4.27 2.60 17.47
CA PHE A 74 -3.96 3.77 18.30
C PHE A 74 -5.18 4.23 19.11
N ALA A 75 -6.35 4.34 18.48
CA ALA A 75 -7.60 4.70 19.15
C ALA A 75 -7.97 3.69 20.26
N THR A 76 -7.75 2.40 20.02
CA THR A 76 -7.98 1.33 21.00
C THR A 76 -7.04 1.46 22.20
N GLN A 77 -5.75 1.74 21.95
CA GLN A 77 -4.76 1.95 23.01
C GLN A 77 -5.06 3.20 23.84
N LEU A 78 -5.47 4.29 23.18
CA LEU A 78 -5.88 5.51 23.84
C LEU A 78 -7.11 5.28 24.73
N THR A 79 -8.13 4.63 24.19
CA THR A 79 -9.34 4.27 24.94
C THR A 79 -9.00 3.42 26.17
N HIS A 80 -8.10 2.44 26.03
CA HIS A 80 -7.65 1.61 27.16
C HIS A 80 -6.92 2.44 28.24
N ARG A 81 -6.05 3.37 27.85
CA ARG A 81 -5.36 4.27 28.80
C ARG A 81 -6.34 5.18 29.54
N LEU A 82 -7.31 5.75 28.83
CA LEU A 82 -8.36 6.58 29.42
C LEU A 82 -9.23 5.76 30.40
N LEU A 83 -9.62 4.54 30.01
CA LEU A 83 -10.40 3.67 30.88
C LEU A 83 -9.67 3.31 32.18
N ASN A 84 -8.37 3.08 32.09
CA ASN A 84 -7.53 2.80 33.26
C ASN A 84 -7.39 4.00 34.19
N ALA A 85 -7.41 5.22 33.65
CA ALA A 85 -7.34 6.44 34.44
C ALA A 85 -8.67 6.76 35.15
N PHE A 86 -9.81 6.57 34.48
CA PHE A 86 -11.10 7.08 34.97
C PHE A 86 -12.04 6.04 35.57
N VAL A 87 -11.88 4.73 35.30
CA VAL A 87 -12.80 3.69 35.78
C VAL A 87 -12.20 2.93 36.96
N PRO A 88 -12.65 3.15 38.21
CA PRO A 88 -12.05 2.52 39.40
C PRO A 88 -12.37 1.02 39.52
N ARG A 89 -13.43 0.54 38.88
CA ARG A 89 -13.87 -0.87 38.96
C ARG A 89 -13.00 -1.77 38.06
N ARG A 90 -12.11 -2.55 38.69
CA ARG A 90 -11.18 -3.48 38.02
C ARG A 90 -11.88 -4.49 37.09
N VAL A 91 -13.04 -5.02 37.49
CA VAL A 91 -13.76 -6.05 36.71
C VAL A 91 -14.37 -5.47 35.43
N VAL A 92 -15.04 -4.30 35.51
CA VAL A 92 -15.63 -3.62 34.34
C VAL A 92 -14.54 -3.23 33.34
N ARG A 93 -13.42 -2.74 33.85
CA ARG A 93 -12.23 -2.39 33.06
C ARG A 93 -11.65 -3.61 32.31
N PHE A 94 -11.50 -4.73 33.01
CA PHE A 94 -10.97 -5.95 32.39
C PHE A 94 -11.90 -6.48 31.29
N MET A 95 -13.20 -6.57 31.57
CA MET A 95 -14.21 -7.01 30.59
C MET A 95 -14.23 -6.13 29.34
N LEU A 96 -14.26 -4.80 29.51
CA LEU A 96 -14.28 -3.88 28.38
C LEU A 96 -12.98 -3.92 27.56
N SER A 97 -11.82 -4.10 28.23
CA SER A 97 -10.54 -4.26 27.53
C SER A 97 -10.47 -5.55 26.71
N LEU A 98 -11.07 -6.64 27.20
CA LEU A 98 -11.09 -7.93 26.52
C LEU A 98 -11.94 -7.86 25.24
N VAL A 99 -13.13 -7.25 25.34
CA VAL A 99 -14.04 -7.04 24.20
C VAL A 99 -13.39 -6.15 23.14
N MET A 100 -12.76 -5.04 23.55
CA MET A 100 -12.09 -4.16 22.59
C MET A 100 -10.92 -4.85 21.88
N ARG A 101 -10.14 -5.67 22.59
CA ARG A 101 -9.04 -6.43 21.99
C ARG A 101 -9.53 -7.53 21.06
N SER A 102 -10.60 -8.25 21.39
CA SER A 102 -11.16 -9.28 20.52
C SER A 102 -11.76 -8.69 19.24
N CYS A 103 -12.50 -7.58 19.35
CA CYS A 103 -12.98 -6.83 18.17
C CYS A 103 -11.82 -6.33 17.30
N CYS A 104 -10.77 -5.80 17.91
CA CYS A 104 -9.59 -5.33 17.19
C CYS A 104 -8.89 -6.47 16.44
N LEU A 105 -8.70 -7.62 17.08
CA LEU A 105 -8.11 -8.80 16.45
C LEU A 105 -8.97 -9.30 15.28
N ALA A 106 -10.30 -9.32 15.43
CA ALA A 106 -11.21 -9.73 14.36
C ALA A 106 -11.15 -8.77 13.15
N LEU A 107 -11.09 -7.45 13.39
CA LEU A 107 -10.97 -6.46 12.33
C LEU A 107 -9.63 -6.57 11.60
N VAL A 108 -8.52 -6.70 12.35
CA VAL A 108 -7.19 -6.89 11.76
C VAL A 108 -7.12 -8.18 10.97
N ALA A 109 -7.70 -9.27 11.49
CA ALA A 109 -7.76 -10.55 10.77
C ALA A 109 -8.55 -10.43 9.45
N ARG A 110 -9.68 -9.71 9.46
CA ARG A 110 -10.47 -9.42 8.25
C ARG A 110 -9.68 -8.60 7.24
N ALA A 111 -9.04 -7.53 7.69
CA ALA A 111 -8.19 -6.68 6.87
C ALA A 111 -7.00 -7.46 6.27
N SER A 112 -6.35 -8.31 7.06
CA SER A 112 -5.27 -9.18 6.55
C SER A 112 -5.78 -10.21 5.54
N ALA A 113 -6.99 -10.76 5.75
CA ALA A 113 -7.58 -11.69 4.81
C ALA A 113 -7.98 -11.01 3.49
N GLU A 114 -8.39 -9.74 3.54
CA GLU A 114 -8.62 -8.93 2.34
C GLU A 114 -7.33 -8.59 1.62
N MET A 115 -6.28 -8.24 2.35
CA MET A 115 -4.95 -8.02 1.80
C MET A 115 -4.39 -9.27 1.12
N ALA A 116 -4.55 -10.44 1.75
CA ALA A 116 -4.15 -11.73 1.17
C ALA A 116 -4.99 -12.13 -0.05
N ARG A 117 -6.23 -11.64 -0.18
CA ARG A 117 -7.06 -11.82 -1.37
C ARG A 117 -6.57 -10.92 -2.51
N MET A 118 -6.25 -9.67 -2.20
CA MET A 118 -5.73 -8.71 -3.17
C MET A 118 -4.39 -9.16 -3.74
N LEU A 119 -3.47 -9.66 -2.90
CA LEU A 119 -2.19 -10.20 -3.36
C LEU A 119 -2.36 -11.42 -4.29
N ARG A 120 -3.28 -12.33 -3.95
CA ARG A 120 -3.59 -13.49 -4.81
C ARG A 120 -4.18 -13.07 -6.15
N SER A 121 -5.09 -12.10 -6.16
CA SER A 121 -5.64 -11.56 -7.41
C SER A 121 -4.55 -10.99 -8.33
N LEU A 122 -3.49 -10.40 -7.77
CA LEU A 122 -2.36 -9.93 -8.57
C LEU A 122 -1.49 -11.07 -9.08
N GLU A 123 -1.27 -12.10 -8.27
CA GLU A 123 -0.56 -13.30 -8.70
C GLU A 123 -1.29 -13.98 -9.86
N ASP A 124 -2.63 -14.04 -9.82
CA ASP A 124 -3.45 -14.58 -10.92
C ASP A 124 -3.43 -13.69 -12.19
N GLU A 125 -3.27 -12.38 -12.06
CA GLU A 125 -3.22 -11.44 -13.21
C GLU A 125 -1.84 -11.37 -13.87
N PHE A 126 -0.75 -11.59 -13.11
CA PHE A 126 0.63 -11.34 -13.55
C PHE A 126 1.54 -12.57 -13.55
N GLY A 127 1.12 -13.69 -12.95
CA GLY A 127 1.85 -14.98 -12.93
C GLY A 127 1.53 -15.87 -14.12
#